data_AF-A0A9W8J667-F1
#
_entry.id   AF-A0A9W8J667-F1
#
_cell.length_a   1.000
_cell.length_b   1.000
_cell.length_c   1.000
_cell.angle_alpha   90.00
_cell.angle_beta   90.00
_cell.angle_gamma   90.00
#
_symmetry.space_group_name_H-M   'P 1'
#
loop_
_entity.id
_entity.type
_entity.pdbx_description
1 polymer ?
#
loop_
_entity_poly.entity_id
_entity_poly.type
_entity_poly.pdbx_seq_one_letter_code
_entity_poly.pdbx_strand_id
1 'polypeptide(L)'
;MDQMIHLNAIMLPSDGRPPCIVELMLSPMAHPSDPSSYSNPPAYMPHPEVFMDYVAEIGSRAWKYQLVEALDGMNKKFANPYIIFYPVVSRDGMLFPVNKCIREIQGTAYKEDVAWRGNIIIAKYRDNPFTSMIDASMADFPILKNYLLTHGCPRQA
;
A
#
# COMPACT_ATOMS: atom_id res chain seq x y z
N MET A 1 -16.00 -22.63 -2.52
CA MET A 1 -15.54 -21.96 -1.28
C MET A 1 -14.55 -20.92 -1.73
N ASP A 2 -14.88 -19.64 -1.57
CA ASP A 2 -13.97 -18.54 -1.89
C ASP A 2 -12.82 -18.56 -0.89
N GLN A 3 -11.67 -19.07 -1.33
CA GLN A 3 -10.49 -19.18 -0.49
C GLN A 3 -9.91 -17.76 -0.35
N MET A 4 -10.17 -17.12 0.78
CA MET A 4 -9.45 -15.89 1.14
C MET A 4 -7.97 -16.22 1.28
N ILE A 5 -7.14 -15.45 0.59
CA ILE A 5 -5.68 -15.59 0.64
C ILE A 5 -5.14 -14.46 1.52
N HIS A 6 -4.09 -14.74 2.27
CA HIS A 6 -3.36 -13.75 3.06
C HIS A 6 -1.92 -13.66 2.55
N LEU A 7 -1.31 -12.48 2.70
CA LEU A 7 0.11 -12.27 2.47
C LEU A 7 0.69 -11.32 3.49
N ASN A 8 1.99 -11.40 3.70
CA ASN A 8 2.70 -10.46 4.55
C ASN A 8 2.85 -9.12 3.85
N ALA A 9 2.41 -8.05 4.52
CA ALA A 9 2.60 -6.67 4.13
C ALA A 9 3.31 -5.91 5.26
N ILE A 10 4.00 -4.82 4.92
CA ILE A 10 4.59 -3.92 5.92
C ILE A 10 3.58 -2.84 6.28
N MET A 11 3.26 -2.69 7.56
CA MET A 11 2.49 -1.57 8.06
C MET A 11 3.42 -0.51 8.67
N LEU A 12 3.19 0.76 8.32
CA LEU A 12 3.76 1.92 8.99
C LEU A 12 2.66 2.59 9.81
N PRO A 13 2.60 2.36 11.13
CA PRO A 13 1.62 2.99 12.01
C PRO A 13 1.76 4.51 12.01
N SER A 14 0.64 5.23 12.00
CA SER A 14 0.64 6.69 12.07
C SER A 14 1.04 7.24 13.44
N ASP A 15 0.85 6.45 14.49
CA ASP A 15 0.99 6.85 15.89
C ASP A 15 2.45 6.99 16.38
N GLY A 16 3.42 6.52 15.59
CA GLY A 16 4.86 6.53 15.91
C GLY A 16 5.42 5.20 16.38
N ARG A 17 4.60 4.13 16.44
CA ARG A 17 5.11 2.77 16.63
C ARG A 17 6.03 2.36 15.46
N PRO A 18 6.98 1.43 15.71
CA PRO A 18 7.88 0.95 14.66
C PRO A 18 7.09 0.22 13.54
N PRO A 19 7.63 0.21 12.31
CA PRO A 19 7.13 -0.63 11.22
C PRO A 19 7.00 -2.09 11.64
N CYS A 20 5.95 -2.78 11.20
CA CYS A 20 5.74 -4.19 11.49
C CYS A 20 5.13 -4.94 10.29
N ILE A 21 5.16 -6.27 10.36
CA ILE A 21 4.50 -7.14 9.38
C ILE A 21 3.05 -7.38 9.81
N VAL A 22 2.14 -7.34 8.85
CA VAL A 22 0.70 -7.65 9.01
C VAL A 22 0.24 -8.59 7.90
N GLU A 23 -0.83 -9.34 8.16
CA GLU A 23 -1.46 -10.23 7.18
C GLU A 23 -2.52 -9.49 6.37
N LEU A 24 -2.18 -9.12 5.13
CA LEU A 24 -3.09 -8.46 4.21
C LEU A 24 -4.04 -9.49 3.57
N MET A 25 -5.34 -9.30 3.84
CA MET A 25 -6.40 -10.14 3.28
C MET A 25 -6.66 -9.81 1.82
N LEU A 26 -6.83 -10.87 1.02
CA LEU A 26 -7.13 -10.83 -0.40
C LEU A 26 -8.43 -11.58 -0.69
N SER A 27 -9.38 -10.91 -1.34
CA SER A 27 -10.59 -11.56 -1.86
C SER A 27 -10.47 -11.84 -3.35
N PRO A 28 -10.96 -13.00 -3.84
CA PRO A 28 -11.02 -13.27 -5.28
C PRO A 28 -11.90 -12.23 -5.98
N MET A 29 -11.41 -11.61 -7.04
CA MET A 29 -12.27 -10.83 -7.92
C MET A 29 -13.05 -11.78 -8.83
N ALA A 30 -14.37 -11.56 -8.96
CA ALA A 30 -15.17 -12.28 -9.93
C ALA A 30 -14.64 -12.00 -11.34
N HIS A 31 -14.19 -13.03 -12.04
CA HIS A 31 -13.88 -12.89 -13.47
C HIS A 31 -15.17 -12.53 -14.22
N PRO A 32 -15.15 -11.52 -15.11
CA PRO A 32 -16.21 -11.43 -16.10
C PRO A 32 -16.23 -12.77 -16.84
N SER A 33 -17.41 -13.38 -16.87
CA SER A 33 -17.69 -14.69 -17.44
C SER A 33 -17.46 -14.69 -18.94
N ASP A 34 -16.20 -14.69 -19.37
CA ASP A 34 -15.82 -14.86 -20.76
C ASP A 34 -15.13 -16.24 -20.90
N PRO A 35 -15.78 -17.22 -21.58
CA PRO A 35 -15.26 -18.58 -21.75
C PRO A 35 -13.91 -18.67 -22.49
N SER A 36 -13.40 -17.55 -23.01
CA SER A 36 -12.12 -17.49 -23.73
C SER A 36 -10.89 -17.22 -22.85
N SER A 37 -11.08 -16.99 -21.54
CA SER A 37 -10.03 -16.43 -20.65
C SER A 37 -9.38 -17.44 -19.69
N TYR A 38 -9.15 -18.68 -20.12
CA TYR A 38 -8.50 -19.71 -19.29
C TYR A 38 -7.01 -19.45 -18.94
N SER A 39 -6.42 -18.35 -19.42
CA SER A 39 -4.98 -18.07 -19.27
C SER A 39 -4.63 -16.93 -18.31
N ASN A 40 -5.59 -16.21 -17.75
CA ASN A 40 -5.30 -15.08 -16.87
C ASN A 40 -5.31 -15.53 -15.40
N PRO A 41 -4.24 -15.23 -14.62
CA PRO A 41 -4.24 -15.51 -13.19
C PRO A 41 -5.40 -14.76 -12.52
N PRO A 42 -6.04 -15.36 -11.49
CA PRO A 42 -7.11 -14.71 -10.76
C PRO A 42 -6.64 -13.37 -10.19
N ALA A 43 -7.41 -12.32 -10.45
CA ALA A 43 -7.17 -11.02 -9.84
C ALA A 43 -7.68 -11.06 -8.39
N TYR A 44 -6.91 -10.50 -7.47
CA TYR A 44 -7.25 -10.45 -6.06
C TYR A 44 -7.42 -9.00 -5.61
N MET A 45 -8.51 -8.72 -4.90
CA MET A 45 -8.73 -7.43 -4.26
C MET A 45 -8.07 -7.43 -2.87
N PRO A 46 -7.06 -6.57 -2.62
CA PRO A 46 -6.53 -6.39 -1.28
C PRO A 46 -7.47 -5.57 -0.40
N HIS A 47 -7.43 -5.85 0.91
CA HIS A 47 -8.22 -5.15 1.93
C HIS A 47 -7.35 -4.37 2.92
N PRO A 48 -6.61 -3.33 2.47
CA PRO A 48 -5.75 -2.54 3.36
C PRO A 48 -6.57 -1.71 4.36
N GLU A 49 -7.86 -1.47 4.09
CA GLU A 49 -8.77 -0.73 4.98
C GLU A 49 -8.87 -1.33 6.39
N VAL A 50 -8.67 -2.64 6.54
CA VAL A 50 -8.69 -3.34 7.84
C VAL A 50 -7.62 -2.82 8.80
N PHE A 51 -6.55 -2.23 8.27
CA PHE A 51 -5.44 -1.67 9.04
C PHE A 51 -5.42 -0.14 9.07
N MET A 52 -6.41 0.53 8.46
CA MET A 52 -6.49 1.98 8.36
C MET A 52 -7.50 2.53 9.37
N ASP A 53 -7.00 2.98 10.52
CA ASP A 53 -7.84 3.54 11.58
C ASP A 53 -8.69 4.71 11.06
N TYR A 54 -9.97 4.72 11.42
CA TYR A 54 -10.96 5.75 11.04
C TYR A 54 -11.24 5.90 9.54
N VAL A 55 -10.79 4.95 8.70
CA VAL A 55 -11.16 4.94 7.28
C VAL A 55 -12.68 4.75 7.09
N ALA A 56 -13.24 5.38 6.06
CA ALA A 56 -14.65 5.26 5.73
C ALA A 56 -14.99 3.84 5.24
N GLU A 57 -16.17 3.34 5.59
CA GLU A 57 -16.64 1.99 5.21
C GLU A 57 -17.31 2.01 3.82
N ILE A 58 -16.64 2.62 2.83
CA ILE A 58 -17.12 2.75 1.44
C ILE A 58 -16.33 1.86 0.46
N GLY A 59 -15.70 0.81 0.99
CA GLY A 59 -14.88 -0.13 0.23
C GLY A 59 -13.60 0.51 -0.34
N SER A 60 -13.17 0.05 -1.53
CA SER A 60 -11.94 0.50 -2.19
C SER A 60 -11.87 1.98 -2.57
N ARG A 61 -12.98 2.72 -2.40
CA ARG A 61 -13.02 4.18 -2.59
C ARG A 61 -12.46 4.94 -1.39
N ALA A 62 -12.31 4.30 -0.24
CA ALA A 62 -11.88 4.95 0.99
C ALA A 62 -10.35 5.13 1.09
N TRP A 63 -9.61 4.43 0.22
CA TRP A 63 -8.15 4.45 0.15
C TRP A 63 -7.68 4.59 -1.30
N LYS A 64 -6.42 4.96 -1.47
CA LYS A 64 -5.71 4.98 -2.76
C LYS A 64 -4.43 4.17 -2.65
N TYR A 65 -3.76 3.97 -3.78
CA TYR A 65 -2.46 3.32 -3.81
C TYR A 65 -1.45 4.08 -4.67
N GLN A 66 -0.18 3.88 -4.35
CA GLN A 66 0.97 4.37 -5.11
C GLN A 66 1.89 3.20 -5.42
N LEU A 67 2.30 3.07 -6.69
CA LEU A 67 3.28 2.07 -7.08
C LEU A 67 4.70 2.58 -6.84
N VAL A 68 5.55 1.72 -6.32
CA VAL A 68 6.98 1.96 -6.11
C VAL A 68 7.74 0.97 -6.97
N GLU A 69 8.01 1.40 -8.21
CA GLU A 69 8.62 0.55 -9.23
C GLU A 69 10.12 0.74 -9.38
N ALA A 70 10.66 1.86 -8.91
CA ALA A 70 12.07 2.19 -8.95
C ALA A 70 12.39 3.23 -7.85
N LEU A 71 13.66 3.40 -7.54
CA LEU A 71 14.16 4.58 -6.78
C LEU A 71 14.64 5.66 -7.75
N ASP A 72 14.76 6.87 -7.23
CA ASP A 72 15.38 7.99 -7.93
C ASP A 72 16.78 7.58 -8.44
N GLY A 73 17.04 7.81 -9.73
CA GLY A 73 18.31 7.49 -10.38
C GLY A 73 18.45 6.06 -10.89
N MET A 74 17.48 5.17 -10.67
CA MET A 74 17.48 3.84 -11.27
C MET A 74 17.05 3.88 -12.74
N ASN A 75 17.71 3.08 -13.59
CA ASN A 75 17.40 2.93 -15.02
C ASN A 75 16.53 1.70 -15.34
N LYS A 76 16.22 0.89 -14.32
CA LYS A 76 15.38 -0.30 -14.42
C LYS A 76 14.45 -0.38 -13.22
N LYS A 77 13.27 -0.96 -13.42
CA LYS A 77 12.33 -1.26 -12.34
C LYS A 77 12.89 -2.36 -11.43
N PHE A 78 12.39 -2.43 -10.21
CA PHE A 78 12.61 -3.56 -9.32
C PHE A 78 12.11 -4.87 -9.95
N ALA A 79 12.79 -5.98 -9.66
CA ALA A 79 12.30 -7.30 -10.04
C ALA A 79 10.98 -7.65 -9.32
N ASN A 80 10.81 -7.16 -8.09
CA ASN A 80 9.57 -7.30 -7.33
C ASN A 80 9.22 -5.91 -6.75
N PRO A 81 8.41 -5.10 -7.45
CA PRO A 81 8.01 -3.78 -6.99
C PRO A 81 7.04 -3.79 -5.80
N TYR A 82 6.70 -2.61 -5.30
CA TYR A 82 5.82 -2.44 -4.14
C TYR A 82 4.57 -1.59 -4.44
N ILE A 83 3.55 -1.77 -3.62
CA ILE A 83 2.29 -1.00 -3.64
C ILE A 83 2.12 -0.39 -2.25
N ILE A 84 2.05 0.93 -2.16
CA ILE A 84 1.75 1.68 -0.94
C ILE A 84 0.27 2.02 -0.94
N PHE A 85 -0.50 1.46 0.00
CA PHE A 85 -1.89 1.80 0.26
C PHE A 85 -1.99 2.86 1.35
N TYR A 86 -2.85 3.85 1.13
CA TYR A 86 -3.05 4.96 2.07
C TYR A 86 -4.51 5.42 2.11
N PRO A 87 -5.02 5.83 3.29
CA PRO A 87 -6.40 6.25 3.43
C PRO A 87 -6.62 7.64 2.83
N VAL A 88 -7.80 7.87 2.25
CA VAL A 88 -8.17 9.16 1.63
C VAL A 88 -9.54 9.68 2.04
N VAL A 89 -10.44 8.82 2.49
CA VAL A 89 -11.75 9.23 3.05
C VAL A 89 -11.87 8.73 4.47
N SER A 90 -12.00 9.66 5.42
CA SER A 90 -12.28 9.35 6.83
C SER A 90 -13.76 9.17 7.08
N ARG A 91 -14.08 8.41 8.13
CA ARG A 91 -15.45 8.11 8.54
C ARG A 91 -16.21 9.36 9.02
N ASP A 92 -15.51 10.32 9.60
CA ASP A 92 -16.06 11.51 10.26
C ASP A 92 -15.76 12.82 9.51
N GLY A 93 -15.07 12.75 8.37
CA GLY A 93 -14.64 13.92 7.60
C GLY A 93 -13.41 14.63 8.16
N MET A 94 -12.81 14.12 9.25
CA MET A 94 -11.57 14.67 9.80
C MET A 94 -10.36 14.25 8.99
N LEU A 95 -9.31 15.06 8.99
CA LEU A 95 -8.04 14.67 8.35
C LEU A 95 -7.37 13.54 9.13
N PHE A 96 -6.85 12.55 8.42
CA PHE A 96 -6.00 11.54 9.03
C PHE A 96 -4.75 12.18 9.67
N PRO A 97 -4.26 11.63 10.80
CA PRO A 97 -3.05 12.12 11.44
C PRO A 97 -1.85 11.95 10.51
N VAL A 98 -0.88 12.87 10.59
CA VAL A 98 0.41 12.72 9.89
C VAL A 98 1.10 11.45 10.36
N ASN A 99 1.58 10.64 9.42
CA ASN A 99 2.31 9.43 9.75
C ASN A 99 3.67 9.80 10.37
N LYS A 100 3.81 9.62 11.69
CA LYS A 100 5.01 10.05 12.41
C LYS A 100 6.26 9.32 11.95
N CYS A 101 6.15 8.02 11.64
CA CYS A 101 7.27 7.22 11.15
C CYS A 101 7.81 7.80 9.83
N ILE A 102 6.94 8.12 8.87
CA ILE A 102 7.37 8.69 7.58
C ILE A 102 7.89 10.12 7.75
N ARG A 103 7.27 10.93 8.61
CA ARG A 103 7.78 12.26 8.95
C ARG A 103 9.20 12.20 9.50
N GLU A 104 9.48 11.24 10.37
CA GLU A 104 10.82 11.02 10.93
C GLU A 104 11.82 10.54 9.88
N ILE A 105 11.39 9.66 8.95
CA ILE A 105 12.20 9.25 7.80
C ILE A 105 12.60 10.48 6.98
N GLN A 106 11.64 11.35 6.65
CA GLN A 106 11.88 12.55 5.83
C GLN A 106 12.71 13.62 6.54
N GLY A 107 12.65 13.69 7.87
CA GLY A 107 13.46 14.61 8.66
C GLY A 107 13.29 16.07 8.21
N THR A 108 14.40 16.72 7.83
CA THR A 108 14.39 18.11 7.36
C THR A 108 13.77 18.30 5.97
N ALA A 109 13.61 17.22 5.20
CA ALA A 109 12.96 17.26 3.89
C ALA A 109 11.42 17.15 3.99
N TYR A 110 10.87 16.95 5.19
CA TYR A 110 9.44 16.85 5.43
C TYR A 110 8.69 18.10 4.96
N LYS A 111 7.57 17.89 4.28
CA LYS A 111 6.63 18.94 3.87
C LYS A 111 5.21 18.50 4.18
N GLU A 112 4.49 19.31 4.96
CA GLU A 112 3.16 18.95 5.45
C GLU A 112 2.09 18.89 4.34
N ASP A 113 2.24 19.68 3.29
CA ASP A 113 1.32 19.73 2.14
C ASP A 113 1.27 18.42 1.35
N VAL A 114 2.35 17.63 1.41
CA VAL A 114 2.47 16.31 0.78
C VAL A 114 2.78 15.22 1.81
N ALA A 115 2.36 15.42 3.06
CA ALA A 115 2.58 14.43 4.11
C ALA A 115 1.77 13.15 3.87
N TRP A 116 2.40 12.01 4.11
CA TRP A 116 1.68 10.74 4.27
C TRP A 116 0.87 10.77 5.57
N ARG A 117 -0.40 10.35 5.51
CA ARG A 117 -1.34 10.41 6.62
C ARG A 117 -2.02 9.06 6.85
N GLY A 118 -2.36 8.78 8.11
CA GLY A 118 -2.94 7.52 8.53
C GLY A 118 -1.95 6.36 8.49
N ASN A 119 -2.45 5.16 8.80
CA ASN A 119 -1.64 3.94 8.71
C ASN A 119 -1.41 3.61 7.24
N ILE A 120 -0.15 3.31 6.90
CA ILE A 120 0.27 3.03 5.53
C ILE A 120 0.61 1.55 5.42
N ILE A 121 0.03 0.87 4.43
CA ILE A 121 0.18 -0.56 4.24
C ILE A 121 0.93 -0.76 2.94
N ILE A 122 1.99 -1.57 2.96
CA ILE A 122 2.87 -1.74 1.82
C ILE A 122 2.94 -3.22 1.45
N ALA A 123 2.39 -3.56 0.29
CA ALA A 123 2.46 -4.90 -0.28
C ALA A 123 3.57 -4.98 -1.34
N LYS A 124 3.98 -6.20 -1.65
CA LYS A 124 4.96 -6.51 -2.69
C LYS A 124 4.28 -7.33 -3.79
N TYR A 125 4.71 -7.16 -5.03
CA TYR A 125 4.19 -7.94 -6.15
C TYR A 125 5.27 -8.31 -7.14
N ARG A 126 4.92 -9.25 -8.02
CA ARG A 126 5.69 -9.66 -9.19
C ARG A 126 4.85 -9.42 -10.44
N ASP A 127 5.46 -9.02 -11.54
CA ASP A 127 4.84 -8.83 -12.87
C ASP A 127 3.70 -7.79 -12.93
N ASN A 128 2.54 -8.06 -12.30
CA ASN A 128 1.35 -7.22 -12.36
C ASN A 128 0.77 -6.96 -10.96
N PRO A 129 0.47 -5.68 -10.62
CA PRO A 129 -0.16 -5.36 -9.34
C PRO A 129 -1.52 -6.04 -9.19
N PHE A 130 -1.88 -6.46 -7.98
CA PHE A 130 -3.17 -7.08 -7.63
C PHE A 130 -3.43 -8.51 -8.15
N THR A 131 -2.76 -8.98 -9.20
CA THR A 131 -2.88 -10.38 -9.67
C THR A 131 -1.77 -11.28 -9.16
N SER A 132 -0.65 -10.70 -8.73
CA SER A 132 0.58 -11.44 -8.42
C SER A 132 1.31 -10.83 -7.22
N MET A 133 0.54 -10.55 -6.17
CA MET A 133 1.09 -10.10 -4.89
C MET A 133 1.79 -11.26 -4.18
N ILE A 134 2.88 -10.93 -3.48
CA ILE A 134 3.75 -11.87 -2.78
C ILE A 134 4.09 -11.34 -1.38
N ASP A 135 4.60 -12.21 -0.52
CA ASP A 135 5.03 -11.82 0.82
C ASP A 135 6.12 -10.74 0.79
N ALA A 136 5.85 -9.65 1.51
CA ALA A 136 6.84 -8.69 1.94
C ALA A 136 7.49 -9.16 3.24
N SER A 137 8.72 -8.71 3.49
CA SER A 137 9.48 -8.99 4.69
C SER A 137 10.10 -7.71 5.24
N MET A 138 10.54 -7.70 6.49
CA MET A 138 11.24 -6.53 7.04
C MET A 138 12.57 -6.23 6.33
N ALA A 139 13.10 -7.14 5.52
CA ALA A 139 14.25 -6.88 4.65
C ALA A 139 13.92 -5.93 3.48
N ASP A 140 12.64 -5.75 3.15
CA ASP A 140 12.19 -4.79 2.13
C ASP A 140 12.12 -3.35 2.67
N PHE A 141 12.03 -3.18 4.00
CA PHE A 141 11.85 -1.87 4.62
C PHE A 141 12.97 -0.86 4.29
N PRO A 142 14.27 -1.21 4.23
CA PRO A 142 15.31 -0.27 3.83
C PRO A 142 15.09 0.33 2.43
N ILE A 143 14.55 -0.44 1.48
CA ILE A 143 14.25 0.02 0.12
C ILE A 143 13.10 1.02 0.14
N LEU A 144 12.03 0.67 0.87
CA LEU A 144 10.85 1.51 1.05
C LEU A 144 11.18 2.80 1.82
N LYS A 145 12.04 2.69 2.84
CA LYS A 145 12.57 3.84 3.57
C LYS A 145 13.29 4.80 2.62
N ASN A 146 14.14 4.28 1.73
CA ASN A 146 14.85 5.10 0.75
C ASN A 146 13.87 5.85 -0.17
N TYR A 147 12.85 5.16 -0.69
CA TYR A 147 11.79 5.82 -1.47
C TYR A 147 11.09 6.93 -0.66
N LEU A 148 10.70 6.65 0.57
CA LEU A 148 9.97 7.59 1.44
C LEU A 148 10.81 8.80 1.88
N LEU A 149 12.14 8.74 1.79
CA LEU A 149 13.02 9.90 2.08
C LEU A 149 12.72 11.09 1.18
N THR A 150 12.45 10.84 -0.10
CA THR A 150 12.28 11.89 -1.12
C THR A 150 10.84 12.04 -1.60
N HIS A 151 9.99 11.04 -1.38
CA HIS A 151 8.63 10.99 -1.91
C HIS A 151 7.58 11.31 -0.86
N GLY A 152 6.88 12.44 -1.06
CA GLY A 152 5.63 12.75 -0.37
C GLY A 152 4.45 11.94 -0.90
N CYS A 153 3.32 12.03 -0.20
CA CYS A 153 2.05 11.47 -0.65
C CYS A 153 1.64 12.13 -1.99
N PRO A 154 1.27 11.35 -3.02
CA PRO A 154 0.86 11.91 -4.30
C PRO A 154 -0.31 12.88 -4.15
N ARG A 155 -0.20 14.07 -4.75
CA ARG A 155 -1.33 15.03 -4.79
C ARG A 155 -2.48 14.39 -5.55
N GLN A 156 -3.67 14.46 -4.97
CA GLN A 156 -4.88 14.05 -5.67
C GLN A 156 -5.17 15.12 -6.71
N ALA A 157 -5.04 14.78 -8.00
CA ALA A 157 -5.54 15.59 -9.10
C ALA A 157 -7.07 15.54 -9.15
#